data_AF-A0A1F8ZU98-F1
#
_entry.id   AF-A0A1F8ZU98-F1
#
_cell.length_a   1.000
_cell.length_b   1.000
_cell.length_c   1.000
_cell.angle_alpha   90.00
_cell.angle_beta   90.00
_cell.angle_gamma   90.00
#
_symmetry.space_group_name_H-M   'P 1'
#
loop_
_entity.id
_entity.type
_entity.pdbx_description
1 polymer ?
#
loop_
_entity_poly.entity_id
_entity_poly.type
_entity_poly.pdbx_seq_one_letter_code
_entity_poly.pdbx_strand_id
1 'polypeptide(L)'
;MNPAVYSGVEQEVGGIAPGRYADITLLEDLQEVRVHSTLIGGEVVARQGKTLVNSRPISFPGDTFHSLRLTADVSPNSFRIPCSSNSAKIRVMELVNFNITAETILESRCEKGFLEADLGQNLLKVAVFERHGESGKIALGFVKGFGARVGAVGTTASLDENTLLIAGSSDEDMALCANILIEAGGGMAVVDHGVVLEKIDFPVGGIFSLRPWQEMGEGISRIHRCLRERGSPFPKPMYALMFLPFVTLPALRITARGLVAAKERRLVPLFVEG
;
A
#
# COMPACT_ATOMS: atom_id res chain seq x y z
N MET A 1 26.80 11.44 -15.86
CA MET A 1 27.21 10.80 -17.12
C MET A 1 26.66 9.38 -17.28
N ASN A 2 26.93 8.43 -16.37
CA ASN A 2 26.50 7.02 -16.55
C ASN A 2 25.01 6.82 -16.91
N PRO A 3 24.03 7.52 -16.29
CA PRO A 3 22.63 7.38 -16.71
C PRO A 3 22.36 7.82 -18.15
N ALA A 4 23.03 8.89 -18.62
CA ALA A 4 22.86 9.37 -19.99
C ALA A 4 23.46 8.41 -21.02
N VAL A 5 24.62 7.81 -20.72
CA VAL A 5 25.25 6.78 -21.56
C VAL A 5 24.39 5.52 -21.61
N TYR A 6 23.88 5.07 -20.46
CA TYR A 6 22.99 3.92 -20.40
C TYR A 6 21.73 4.12 -21.26
N SER A 7 21.18 5.33 -21.25
CA SER A 7 20.00 5.70 -22.03
C SER A 7 20.31 6.12 -23.48
N GLY A 8 21.58 6.18 -23.90
CA GLY A 8 21.99 6.57 -25.26
C GLY A 8 21.74 8.04 -25.61
N VAL A 9 21.74 8.93 -24.62
CA VAL A 9 21.49 10.39 -24.76
C VAL A 9 22.66 11.24 -24.29
N GLU A 10 23.85 10.65 -24.17
CA GLU A 10 25.03 11.33 -23.63
C GLU A 10 25.57 12.46 -24.50
N GLN A 11 25.16 12.52 -25.78
CA GLN A 11 25.47 13.66 -26.66
C GLN A 11 24.61 14.88 -26.35
N GLU A 12 23.51 14.71 -25.63
CA GLU A 12 22.54 15.77 -25.34
C GLU A 12 22.62 16.21 -23.86
N VAL A 13 22.73 15.26 -22.92
CA VAL A 13 22.63 15.51 -21.47
C VAL A 13 23.65 14.75 -20.63
N GLY A 14 23.67 15.00 -19.32
CA GLY A 14 24.40 14.20 -18.32
C GLY A 14 25.89 14.53 -18.17
N GLY A 15 26.39 15.56 -18.84
CA GLY A 15 27.73 16.14 -18.67
C GLY A 15 27.79 17.59 -19.16
N ILE A 16 28.73 18.38 -18.63
CA ILE A 16 28.90 19.80 -18.97
C ILE A 16 29.95 19.91 -20.08
N ALA A 17 29.50 20.15 -21.31
CA ALA A 17 30.35 20.35 -22.48
C ALA A 17 29.63 21.18 -23.56
N PRO A 18 30.36 21.89 -24.44
CA PRO A 18 29.76 22.55 -25.59
C PRO A 18 28.95 21.58 -26.47
N GLY A 19 27.81 22.06 -26.99
CA GLY A 19 26.91 21.26 -27.85
C GLY A 19 25.85 20.46 -27.10
N ARG A 20 25.85 20.47 -25.75
CA ARG A 20 24.86 19.79 -24.90
C ARG A 20 23.83 20.77 -24.33
N TYR A 21 22.69 20.25 -23.88
CA TYR A 21 21.72 21.05 -23.13
C TYR A 21 22.31 21.53 -21.81
N ALA A 22 22.03 22.79 -21.47
CA ALA A 22 22.46 23.42 -20.22
C ALA A 22 21.51 23.04 -19.06
N ASP A 23 21.38 21.73 -18.82
CA ASP A 23 20.68 21.15 -17.68
C ASP A 23 21.67 20.99 -16.53
N ILE A 24 21.69 21.99 -15.64
CA ILE A 24 22.76 22.19 -14.65
C ILE A 24 22.16 22.39 -13.27
N THR A 25 22.69 21.67 -12.28
CA THR A 25 22.42 21.93 -10.86
C THR A 25 23.66 22.53 -10.22
N LEU A 26 23.56 23.78 -9.75
CA LEU A 26 24.61 24.41 -8.96
C LEU A 26 24.41 24.07 -7.48
N LEU A 27 25.45 23.50 -6.88
CA LEU A 27 25.47 23.13 -5.47
C LEU A 27 26.31 24.15 -4.70
N GLU A 28 25.83 24.54 -3.51
CA GLU A 28 26.63 25.32 -2.54
C GLU A 28 27.70 24.44 -1.89
N ASP A 29 27.33 23.18 -1.66
CA ASP A 29 28.14 22.21 -0.95
C ASP A 29 27.92 20.81 -1.55
N LEU A 30 29.02 20.09 -1.79
CA LEU A 30 29.00 18.76 -2.40
C LEU A 30 28.73 17.63 -1.40
N GLN A 31 28.97 17.85 -0.10
CA GLN A 31 28.73 16.85 0.94
C GLN A 31 27.25 16.82 1.34
N GLU A 32 26.66 18.00 1.58
CA GLU A 32 25.26 18.16 1.94
C GLU A 32 24.32 18.18 0.73
N VAL A 33 24.90 18.27 -0.49
CA VAL A 33 24.18 18.35 -1.78
C VAL A 33 23.13 19.47 -1.76
N ARG A 34 23.49 20.62 -1.17
CA ARG A 34 22.59 21.76 -1.06
C ARG A 34 22.51 22.49 -2.40
N VAL A 35 21.34 22.42 -3.03
CA VAL A 35 21.10 23.04 -4.35
C VAL A 35 20.92 24.55 -4.21
N HIS A 36 21.85 25.32 -4.78
CA HIS A 36 21.71 26.77 -4.93
C HIS A 36 20.74 27.13 -6.06
N SER A 37 20.87 26.50 -7.23
CA SER A 37 20.04 26.77 -8.41
C SER A 37 20.00 25.57 -9.35
N THR A 38 18.88 25.44 -10.07
CA THR A 38 18.72 24.45 -11.14
C THR A 38 18.39 25.16 -12.43
N LEU A 39 19.05 24.75 -13.51
CA LEU A 39 18.82 25.21 -14.86
C LEU A 39 18.30 24.05 -15.71
N ILE A 40 17.38 24.36 -16.62
CA ILE A 40 16.93 23.45 -17.68
C ILE A 40 17.06 24.22 -18.99
N GLY A 41 17.79 23.68 -19.96
CA GLY A 41 18.05 24.34 -21.24
C GLY A 41 18.75 25.71 -21.12
N GLY A 42 19.43 25.97 -20.00
CA GLY A 42 20.08 27.26 -19.71
C GLY A 42 19.21 28.29 -18.98
N GLU A 43 17.93 28.01 -18.77
CA GLU A 43 17.03 28.87 -17.99
C GLU A 43 17.03 28.46 -16.52
N VAL A 44 17.13 29.43 -15.59
CA VAL A 44 17.05 29.16 -14.15
C VAL A 44 15.61 28.85 -13.77
N VAL A 45 15.32 27.57 -13.49
CA VAL A 45 13.98 27.07 -13.14
C VAL A 45 13.74 26.94 -11.65
N ALA A 46 14.80 26.93 -10.84
CA ALA A 46 14.70 26.94 -9.38
C ALA A 46 15.91 27.64 -8.77
N ARG A 47 15.71 28.28 -7.61
CA ARG A 47 16.77 28.95 -6.84
C ARG A 47 16.47 28.89 -5.35
N GLN A 48 17.48 28.57 -4.55
CA GLN A 48 17.42 28.53 -3.07
C GLN A 48 16.22 27.73 -2.55
N GLY A 49 16.02 26.52 -3.09
CA GLY A 49 14.94 25.62 -2.71
C GLY A 49 13.53 26.01 -3.19
N LYS A 50 13.40 27.07 -4.00
CA LYS A 50 12.10 27.52 -4.54
C LYS A 50 12.06 27.31 -6.05
N THR A 51 10.95 26.75 -6.54
CA THR A 51 10.65 26.74 -7.97
C THR A 51 10.40 28.16 -8.47
N LEU A 52 10.92 28.48 -9.65
CA LEU A 52 10.61 29.68 -10.43
C LEU A 52 9.65 29.37 -11.58
N VAL A 53 9.35 28.09 -11.81
CA VAL A 53 8.39 27.64 -12.80
C VAL A 53 7.00 27.64 -12.18
N ASN A 54 6.06 28.27 -12.88
CA ASN A 54 4.64 28.19 -12.56
C ASN A 54 4.09 26.85 -13.06
N SER A 55 3.68 25.98 -12.14
CA SER A 55 2.95 24.77 -12.49
C SER A 55 1.57 25.13 -13.02
N ARG A 56 1.23 24.68 -14.23
CA ARG A 56 -0.17 24.71 -14.69
C ARG A 56 -0.94 23.57 -14.02
N PRO A 57 -2.23 23.76 -13.69
CA PRO A 57 -3.07 22.66 -13.24
C PRO A 57 -3.03 21.51 -14.24
N ILE A 58 -2.76 20.31 -13.77
CA ILE A 58 -2.80 19.09 -14.59
C ILE A 58 -4.24 18.61 -14.63
N SER A 59 -4.78 18.38 -15.83
CA SER A 59 -6.08 17.72 -16.02
C SER A 59 -5.88 16.23 -16.24
N PHE A 60 -6.69 15.41 -15.59
CA PHE A 60 -6.74 13.98 -15.82
C PHE A 60 -8.04 13.59 -16.53
N PRO A 61 -8.05 12.51 -17.36
CA PRO A 61 -9.29 11.96 -17.88
C PRO A 61 -10.27 11.61 -16.76
N GLY A 62 -11.57 11.86 -16.94
CA GLY A 62 -12.58 11.66 -15.89
C GLY A 62 -12.58 10.25 -15.28
N ASP A 63 -12.37 9.23 -16.10
CA ASP A 63 -12.35 7.82 -15.68
C ASP A 63 -11.21 7.49 -14.69
N THR A 64 -10.20 8.36 -14.56
CA THR A 64 -9.14 8.19 -13.57
C THR A 64 -9.62 8.44 -12.13
N PHE A 65 -10.68 9.24 -11.94
CA PHE A 65 -11.21 9.60 -10.63
C PHE A 65 -12.12 8.53 -10.00
N HIS A 66 -12.57 7.56 -10.81
CA HIS A 66 -13.48 6.48 -10.39
C HIS A 66 -12.89 5.11 -10.77
N SER A 67 -11.62 4.92 -10.43
CA SER A 67 -10.85 3.73 -10.79
C SER A 67 -11.09 2.51 -9.88
N LEU A 68 -11.84 2.66 -8.78
CA LEU A 68 -12.23 1.56 -7.90
C LEU A 68 -13.58 1.02 -8.36
N ARG A 69 -13.54 0.03 -9.25
CA ARG A 69 -14.70 -0.63 -9.85
C ARG A 69 -14.95 -1.96 -9.16
N LEU A 70 -15.47 -1.91 -7.93
CA LEU A 70 -15.93 -3.13 -7.26
C LEU A 70 -17.30 -3.52 -7.79
N THR A 71 -17.55 -4.82 -7.95
CA THR A 71 -18.81 -5.34 -8.49
C THR A 71 -19.89 -5.58 -7.43
N ALA A 72 -19.54 -5.44 -6.15
CA ALA A 72 -20.44 -5.70 -5.02
C ALA A 72 -20.15 -4.72 -3.87
N ASP A 73 -21.20 -4.42 -3.11
CA ASP A 73 -21.10 -3.61 -1.90
C ASP A 73 -20.25 -4.31 -0.84
N VAL A 74 -19.39 -3.54 -0.17
CA VAL A 74 -18.54 -4.06 0.90
C VAL A 74 -19.27 -3.93 2.23
N SER A 75 -19.53 -5.07 2.88
CA SER A 75 -20.21 -5.16 4.16
C SER A 75 -19.37 -5.97 5.15
N PRO A 76 -19.71 -6.01 6.45
CA PRO A 76 -19.01 -6.86 7.41
C PRO A 76 -19.00 -8.34 6.98
N ASN A 77 -20.04 -8.81 6.29
CA ASN A 77 -20.10 -10.17 5.77
C ASN A 77 -19.03 -10.47 4.71
N SER A 78 -18.51 -9.46 4.01
CA SER A 78 -17.43 -9.62 3.03
C SER A 78 -16.12 -10.09 3.65
N PHE A 79 -15.95 -9.95 4.97
CA PHE A 79 -14.73 -10.31 5.72
C PHE A 79 -14.87 -11.59 6.53
N ARG A 80 -16.08 -12.19 6.56
CA ARG A 80 -16.33 -13.42 7.30
C ARG A 80 -15.69 -14.62 6.63
N ILE A 81 -14.97 -15.42 7.40
CA ILE A 81 -14.31 -16.66 6.94
C ILE A 81 -15.02 -17.84 7.62
N PRO A 82 -15.92 -18.56 6.92
CA PRO A 82 -16.68 -19.66 7.51
C PRO A 82 -15.77 -20.79 7.99
N CYS A 83 -16.11 -21.37 9.14
CA CYS A 83 -15.44 -22.51 9.73
C CYS A 83 -16.47 -23.49 10.29
N SER A 84 -16.41 -24.75 9.86
CA SER A 84 -17.37 -25.80 10.23
C SER A 84 -17.06 -26.51 11.55
N SER A 85 -15.87 -26.32 12.10
CA SER A 85 -15.38 -26.94 13.33
C SER A 85 -15.15 -25.92 14.44
N ASN A 86 -14.83 -26.37 15.65
CA ASN A 86 -14.49 -25.48 16.77
C ASN A 86 -13.09 -24.83 16.62
N SER A 87 -12.19 -25.49 15.89
CA SER A 87 -10.88 -24.98 15.51
C SER A 87 -10.48 -25.47 14.13
N ALA A 88 -9.60 -24.74 13.46
CA ALA A 88 -9.05 -25.13 12.17
C ALA A 88 -7.57 -24.78 12.05
N LYS A 89 -6.81 -25.62 11.34
CA LYS A 89 -5.44 -25.30 10.93
C LYS A 89 -5.47 -24.39 9.69
N ILE A 90 -4.85 -23.23 9.80
CA ILE A 90 -4.82 -22.22 8.74
C ILE A 90 -3.40 -21.84 8.35
N ARG A 91 -3.22 -21.49 7.06
CA ARG A 91 -2.01 -20.86 6.54
C ARG A 91 -2.05 -19.37 6.84
N VAL A 92 -0.98 -18.86 7.44
CA VAL A 92 -0.86 -17.46 7.85
C VAL A 92 0.41 -16.86 7.26
N MET A 93 0.29 -15.63 6.77
CA MET A 93 1.43 -14.82 6.34
C MET A 93 2.08 -14.21 7.59
N GLU A 94 3.16 -14.78 8.09
CA GLU A 94 3.89 -14.23 9.24
C GLU A 94 4.94 -13.23 8.77
N LEU A 95 4.85 -11.98 9.23
CA LEU A 95 5.80 -10.93 8.90
C LEU A 95 7.13 -11.17 9.62
N VAL A 96 8.17 -11.53 8.87
CA VAL A 96 9.55 -11.62 9.38
C VAL A 96 10.15 -10.22 9.50
N ASN A 97 9.82 -9.35 8.55
CA ASN A 97 10.10 -7.91 8.58
C ASN A 97 9.04 -7.18 7.75
N PHE A 98 9.30 -5.92 7.35
CA PHE A 98 8.33 -5.11 6.61
C PHE A 98 8.06 -5.54 5.15
N ASN A 99 8.82 -6.47 4.56
CA ASN A 99 8.58 -6.93 3.18
C ASN A 99 8.66 -8.45 3.00
N ILE A 100 9.33 -9.16 3.91
CA ILE A 100 9.48 -10.62 3.90
C ILE A 100 8.41 -11.24 4.81
N THR A 101 7.68 -12.20 4.24
CA THR A 101 6.78 -13.09 4.95
C THR A 101 7.39 -14.48 5.09
N ALA A 102 6.88 -15.26 6.04
CA ALA A 102 7.03 -16.71 6.12
C ALA A 102 5.63 -17.36 6.08
N GLU A 103 5.58 -18.62 5.68
CA GLU A 103 4.38 -19.45 5.86
C GLU A 103 4.41 -20.06 7.26
N THR A 104 3.38 -19.79 8.04
CA THR A 104 3.17 -20.44 9.34
C THR A 104 1.81 -21.10 9.37
N ILE A 105 1.76 -22.32 9.90
CA ILE A 105 0.50 -23.02 10.17
C ILE A 105 0.10 -22.77 11.61
N LEU A 106 -1.09 -22.22 11.82
CA LEU A 106 -1.64 -21.95 13.15
C LEU A 106 -2.96 -22.69 13.32
N GLU A 107 -3.18 -23.23 14.51
CA GLU A 107 -4.51 -23.65 14.92
C GLU A 107 -5.26 -22.42 15.44
N SER A 108 -6.31 -22.03 14.73
CA SER A 108 -7.15 -20.89 15.09
C SER A 108 -8.50 -21.39 15.58
N ARG A 109 -9.02 -20.74 16.62
CA ARG A 109 -10.36 -21.01 17.13
C ARG A 109 -11.39 -20.44 16.17
N CYS A 110 -12.51 -21.13 16.07
CA CYS A 110 -13.66 -20.68 15.31
C CYS A 110 -14.75 -20.25 16.29
N GLU A 111 -15.15 -18.99 16.22
CA GLU A 111 -16.17 -18.40 17.07
C GLU A 111 -17.46 -18.22 16.28
N LYS A 112 -18.57 -18.77 16.79
CA LYS A 112 -19.89 -18.69 16.13
C LYS A 112 -19.89 -19.11 14.64
N GLY A 113 -19.02 -20.06 14.28
CA GLY A 113 -18.90 -20.58 12.92
C GLY A 113 -17.98 -19.79 11.98
N PHE A 114 -17.19 -18.84 12.50
CA PHE A 114 -16.25 -18.04 11.72
C PHE A 114 -14.86 -18.03 12.35
N LEU A 115 -13.82 -17.90 11.52
CA LEU A 115 -12.48 -17.57 12.00
C LEU A 115 -12.39 -16.07 12.29
N GLU A 116 -11.81 -15.74 13.43
CA GLU A 116 -11.64 -14.36 13.89
C GLU A 116 -10.17 -13.95 13.97
N ALA A 117 -9.93 -12.64 13.97
CA ALA A 117 -8.62 -12.11 14.33
C ALA A 117 -8.32 -12.40 15.81
N ASP A 118 -7.04 -12.56 16.16
CA ASP A 118 -6.60 -12.79 17.53
C ASP A 118 -5.48 -11.80 17.86
N LEU A 119 -5.85 -10.69 18.49
CA LEU A 119 -4.92 -9.65 18.93
C LEU A 119 -3.96 -10.14 20.04
N GLY A 120 -4.29 -11.23 20.74
CA GLY A 120 -3.39 -11.90 21.69
C GLY A 120 -2.24 -12.61 20.98
N GLN A 121 -2.52 -13.18 19.80
CA GLN A 121 -1.54 -13.85 18.95
C GLN A 121 -0.95 -12.95 17.85
N ASN A 122 -1.28 -11.66 17.85
CA ASN A 122 -0.89 -10.69 16.83
C ASN A 122 -1.31 -11.15 15.42
N LEU A 123 -2.56 -11.63 15.31
CA LEU A 123 -3.16 -12.18 14.11
C LEU A 123 -4.30 -11.27 13.65
N LEU A 124 -4.20 -10.71 12.45
CA LEU A 124 -5.24 -9.89 11.83
C LEU A 124 -5.81 -10.60 10.61
N LYS A 125 -7.11 -10.40 10.34
CA LYS A 125 -7.71 -10.75 9.05
C LYS A 125 -7.10 -9.87 7.98
N VAL A 126 -6.99 -10.39 6.76
CA VAL A 126 -6.62 -9.64 5.55
C VAL A 126 -7.63 -9.96 4.47
N ALA A 127 -8.10 -8.93 3.78
CA ALA A 127 -8.94 -9.03 2.61
C ALA A 127 -8.30 -8.27 1.45
N VAL A 128 -8.25 -8.90 0.29
CA VAL A 128 -7.79 -8.28 -0.96
C VAL A 128 -8.92 -8.33 -1.97
N PHE A 129 -9.36 -7.15 -2.40
CA PHE A 129 -10.44 -6.97 -3.36
C PHE A 129 -9.85 -6.63 -4.73
N GLU A 130 -10.29 -7.37 -5.74
CA GLU A 130 -10.13 -6.95 -7.13
C GLU A 130 -10.98 -5.69 -7.36
N ARG A 131 -10.38 -4.66 -7.97
CA ARG A 131 -10.98 -3.31 -8.06
C ARG A 131 -11.00 -2.71 -9.45
N HIS A 132 -10.62 -3.47 -10.48
CA HIS A 132 -10.54 -3.05 -11.88
C HIS A 132 -11.84 -3.40 -12.65
N GLY A 133 -12.75 -4.14 -12.02
CA GLY A 133 -14.10 -4.42 -12.53
C GLY A 133 -14.17 -5.69 -13.38
N GLU A 134 -13.19 -6.59 -13.25
CA GLU A 134 -13.11 -7.78 -14.08
C GLU A 134 -13.82 -8.99 -13.46
N SER A 135 -13.63 -9.22 -12.17
CA SER A 135 -13.96 -10.49 -11.52
C SER A 135 -14.75 -10.34 -10.23
N GLY A 136 -14.63 -9.19 -9.55
CA GLY A 136 -15.28 -8.99 -8.25
C GLY A 136 -14.73 -9.89 -7.14
N LYS A 137 -13.59 -10.55 -7.38
CA LYS A 137 -13.03 -11.53 -6.44
C LYS A 137 -12.52 -10.85 -5.18
N ILE A 138 -12.76 -11.53 -4.07
CA ILE A 138 -12.24 -11.17 -2.75
C ILE A 138 -11.48 -12.38 -2.24
N ALA A 139 -10.23 -12.17 -1.86
CA ALA A 139 -9.45 -13.17 -1.15
C ALA A 139 -9.36 -12.81 0.32
N LEU A 140 -9.60 -13.80 1.18
CA LEU A 140 -9.49 -13.67 2.62
C LEU A 140 -8.32 -14.51 3.13
N GLY A 141 -7.61 -13.99 4.12
CA GLY A 141 -6.50 -14.67 4.78
C GLY A 141 -6.13 -13.99 6.08
N PHE A 142 -4.96 -14.33 6.60
CA PHE A 142 -4.46 -13.77 7.86
C PHE A 142 -3.01 -13.32 7.73
N VAL A 143 -2.70 -12.23 8.43
CA VAL A 143 -1.34 -11.75 8.63
C VAL A 143 -1.00 -11.80 10.12
N LYS A 144 0.19 -12.30 10.44
CA LYS A 144 0.73 -12.32 11.80
C LYS A 144 1.94 -11.40 11.92
N GLY A 145 2.09 -10.74 13.06
CA GLY A 145 3.28 -9.94 13.35
C GLY A 145 3.15 -8.46 12.99
N PHE A 146 1.98 -8.01 12.53
CA PHE A 146 1.76 -6.59 12.19
C PHE A 146 1.86 -5.65 13.40
N GLY A 147 1.50 -6.17 14.57
CA GLY A 147 1.67 -5.57 15.90
C GLY A 147 0.65 -4.49 16.25
N ALA A 148 0.15 -3.75 15.26
CA ALA A 148 -0.87 -2.75 15.51
C ALA A 148 -2.17 -3.42 15.98
N ARG A 149 -2.67 -2.99 17.14
CA ARG A 149 -4.02 -3.28 17.61
C ARG A 149 -4.96 -2.23 17.01
N VAL A 150 -5.65 -2.59 15.94
CA VAL A 150 -6.56 -1.72 15.19
C VAL A 150 -7.76 -2.51 14.68
N GLY A 151 -8.93 -1.90 14.71
CA GLY A 151 -10.13 -2.38 14.05
C GLY A 151 -9.89 -2.67 12.57
N ALA A 152 -9.33 -1.70 11.84
CA ALA A 152 -8.89 -1.87 10.46
C ALA A 152 -7.82 -0.85 10.01
N VAL A 153 -7.08 -1.25 8.99
CA VAL A 153 -6.16 -0.43 8.21
C VAL A 153 -6.25 -0.85 6.75
N GLY A 154 -6.27 0.11 5.84
CA GLY A 154 -6.49 -0.16 4.43
C GLY A 154 -5.63 0.68 3.50
N THR A 155 -5.40 0.16 2.29
CA THR A 155 -4.79 0.91 1.20
C THR A 155 -5.17 0.39 -0.19
N THR A 156 -5.15 1.27 -1.18
CA THR A 156 -5.25 0.94 -2.62
C THR A 156 -3.93 1.05 -3.37
N ALA A 157 -2.84 1.41 -2.67
CA ALA A 157 -1.49 1.49 -3.23
C ALA A 157 -0.68 0.22 -2.90
N SER A 158 -1.33 -0.95 -2.94
CA SER A 158 -0.67 -2.23 -2.72
C SER A 158 0.15 -2.65 -3.94
N LEU A 159 1.27 -3.35 -3.73
CA LEU A 159 2.13 -3.80 -4.81
C LEU A 159 1.75 -5.21 -5.27
N ASP A 160 1.67 -5.52 -6.56
CA ASP A 160 1.85 -4.66 -7.75
C ASP A 160 0.53 -4.29 -8.45
N GLU A 161 -0.53 -5.06 -8.23
CA GLU A 161 -1.84 -4.89 -8.89
C GLU A 161 -2.64 -3.67 -8.39
N ASN A 162 -2.13 -2.94 -7.39
CA ASN A 162 -2.80 -1.82 -6.74
C ASN A 162 -4.20 -2.17 -6.22
N THR A 163 -4.42 -3.40 -5.78
CA THR A 163 -5.70 -3.86 -5.21
C THR A 163 -6.10 -3.07 -3.95
N LEU A 164 -7.40 -3.07 -3.63
CA LEU A 164 -7.87 -2.62 -2.32
C LEU A 164 -7.55 -3.72 -1.30
N LEU A 165 -6.63 -3.42 -0.39
CA LEU A 165 -6.22 -4.32 0.69
C LEU A 165 -6.67 -3.73 2.02
N ILE A 166 -7.36 -4.54 2.82
CA ILE A 166 -7.78 -4.21 4.18
C ILE A 166 -7.23 -5.28 5.13
N ALA A 167 -6.63 -4.85 6.24
CA ALA A 167 -6.27 -5.74 7.34
C ALA A 167 -6.88 -5.22 8.65
N GLY A 168 -7.33 -6.10 9.54
CA GLY A 168 -8.03 -5.64 10.73
C GLY A 168 -8.47 -6.74 11.69
N SER A 169 -9.00 -6.31 12.83
CA SER A 169 -9.55 -7.19 13.87
C SER A 169 -11.06 -7.16 14.00
N SER A 170 -11.76 -6.24 13.33
CA SER A 170 -13.23 -6.15 13.34
C SER A 170 -13.76 -6.09 11.92
N ASP A 171 -14.71 -6.97 11.60
CA ASP A 171 -15.36 -6.99 10.28
C ASP A 171 -16.11 -5.68 10.01
N GLU A 172 -16.67 -5.04 11.05
CA GLU A 172 -17.34 -3.73 10.97
C GLU A 172 -16.36 -2.62 10.60
N ASP A 173 -15.23 -2.54 11.31
CA ASP A 173 -14.21 -1.53 11.01
C ASP A 173 -13.53 -1.77 9.66
N MET A 174 -13.35 -3.03 9.28
CA MET A 174 -12.82 -3.40 7.96
C MET A 174 -13.77 -2.99 6.84
N ALA A 175 -15.08 -3.17 7.01
CA ALA A 175 -16.08 -2.71 6.07
C ALA A 175 -16.13 -1.18 5.99
N LEU A 176 -16.11 -0.48 7.13
CA LEU A 176 -16.04 0.97 7.15
C LEU A 176 -14.77 1.47 6.43
N CYS A 177 -13.63 0.88 6.74
CA CYS A 177 -12.34 1.23 6.13
C CYS A 177 -12.34 1.00 4.60
N ALA A 178 -12.94 -0.08 4.11
CA ALA A 178 -13.08 -0.31 2.68
C ALA A 178 -13.95 0.76 2.03
N ASN A 179 -15.14 1.03 2.59
CA ASN A 179 -16.10 1.96 2.00
C ASN A 179 -15.59 3.40 1.96
N ILE A 180 -14.90 3.88 3.00
CA ILE A 180 -14.33 5.24 2.98
C ILE A 180 -13.20 5.40 1.95
N LEU A 181 -12.49 4.32 1.62
CA LEU A 181 -11.45 4.31 0.58
C LEU A 181 -12.09 4.25 -0.81
N ILE A 182 -13.17 3.49 -0.95
CA ILE A 182 -13.98 3.45 -2.18
C ILE A 182 -14.54 4.84 -2.50
N GLU A 183 -15.16 5.48 -1.51
CA GLU A 183 -15.71 6.84 -1.63
C GLU A 183 -14.63 7.88 -1.97
N ALA A 184 -13.43 7.74 -1.41
CA ALA A 184 -12.30 8.64 -1.69
C ALA A 184 -11.68 8.45 -3.10
N GLY A 185 -12.12 7.45 -3.86
CA GLY A 185 -11.49 7.05 -5.11
C GLY A 185 -10.14 6.35 -4.92
N GLY A 186 -9.86 5.86 -3.70
CA GLY A 186 -8.62 5.22 -3.25
C GLY A 186 -7.93 6.00 -2.13
N GLY A 187 -6.90 5.41 -1.52
CA GLY A 187 -6.20 6.05 -0.42
C GLY A 187 -5.45 5.13 0.54
N MET A 188 -5.28 5.66 1.75
CA MET A 188 -4.88 4.94 2.95
C MET A 188 -5.78 5.38 4.11
N ALA A 189 -6.20 4.45 4.96
CA ALA A 189 -7.00 4.79 6.13
C ALA A 189 -6.72 3.85 7.31
N VAL A 190 -6.97 4.36 8.51
CA VAL A 190 -6.95 3.61 9.77
C VAL A 190 -8.29 3.86 10.47
N VAL A 191 -8.98 2.78 10.84
CA VAL A 191 -10.29 2.80 11.49
C VAL A 191 -10.22 1.98 12.76
N ASP A 192 -10.85 2.44 13.82
CA ASP A 192 -10.91 1.73 15.09
C ASP A 192 -12.20 2.09 15.83
N HIS A 193 -12.97 1.08 16.25
CA HIS A 193 -14.23 1.24 16.98
C HIS A 193 -15.24 2.16 16.26
N GLY A 194 -15.37 2.01 14.94
CA GLY A 194 -16.27 2.79 14.09
C GLY A 194 -15.79 4.20 13.77
N VAL A 195 -14.57 4.57 14.19
CA VAL A 195 -14.01 5.91 14.01
C VAL A 195 -12.86 5.89 13.03
N VAL A 196 -12.90 6.79 12.04
CA VAL A 196 -11.75 7.03 11.14
C VAL A 196 -10.71 7.84 11.89
N LEU A 197 -9.57 7.22 12.20
CA LEU A 197 -8.49 7.84 12.96
C LEU A 197 -7.58 8.68 12.07
N GLU A 198 -7.23 8.15 10.89
CA GLU A 198 -6.40 8.82 9.89
C GLU A 198 -6.86 8.40 8.50
N LYS A 199 -6.79 9.32 7.54
CA LYS A 199 -7.17 9.08 6.14
C LYS A 199 -6.37 9.98 5.18
N ILE A 200 -6.02 9.43 4.03
CA ILE A 200 -5.43 10.15 2.90
C ILE A 200 -6.10 9.67 1.63
N ASP A 201 -6.51 10.61 0.78
CA ASP A 201 -7.25 10.32 -0.45
C ASP A 201 -6.32 10.25 -1.64
N PHE A 202 -6.48 9.20 -2.46
CA PHE A 202 -5.77 8.99 -3.73
C PHE A 202 -6.77 8.98 -4.90
N PRO A 203 -7.50 10.08 -5.16
CA PRO A 203 -8.58 10.09 -6.12
C PRO A 203 -8.13 9.75 -7.54
N VAL A 204 -6.86 9.97 -7.91
CA VAL A 204 -6.37 9.71 -9.26
C VAL A 204 -5.81 8.29 -9.34
N GLY A 205 -6.53 7.41 -10.05
CA GLY A 205 -6.16 6.00 -10.26
C GLY A 205 -6.17 5.14 -8.99
N GLY A 206 -6.66 5.69 -7.88
CA GLY A 206 -6.57 5.04 -6.56
C GLY A 206 -5.16 5.01 -5.99
N ILE A 207 -4.20 5.73 -6.57
CA ILE A 207 -2.79 5.68 -6.16
C ILE A 207 -2.12 7.06 -6.06
N PHE A 208 -2.69 8.10 -6.67
CA PHE A 208 -2.16 9.46 -6.60
C PHE A 208 -3.14 10.42 -5.93
N SER A 209 -2.59 11.33 -5.12
CA SER A 209 -3.33 12.47 -4.57
C SER A 209 -3.09 13.74 -5.38
N LEU A 210 -4.08 14.64 -5.33
CA LEU A 210 -3.97 16.00 -5.86
C LEU A 210 -3.47 17.00 -4.81
N ARG A 211 -3.29 16.56 -3.57
CA ARG A 211 -2.77 17.41 -2.48
C ARG A 211 -1.29 17.76 -2.70
N PRO A 212 -0.82 18.92 -2.20
CA PRO A 212 0.60 19.23 -2.14
C PRO A 212 1.41 18.10 -1.48
N TRP A 213 2.61 17.84 -2.00
CA TRP A 213 3.45 16.74 -1.51
C TRP A 213 3.81 16.86 -0.03
N GLN A 214 3.88 18.09 0.51
CA GLN A 214 4.10 18.33 1.94
C GLN A 214 2.93 17.82 2.77
N GLU A 215 1.69 18.19 2.41
CA GLU A 215 0.47 17.70 3.08
C GLU A 215 0.39 16.17 3.02
N MET A 216 0.79 15.58 1.88
CA MET A 216 0.87 14.13 1.70
C MET A 216 1.93 13.48 2.60
N GLY A 217 3.12 14.07 2.67
CA GLY A 217 4.21 13.58 3.52
C GLY A 217 3.84 13.61 5.00
N GLU A 218 3.17 14.68 5.45
CA GLU A 218 2.63 14.79 6.80
C GLU A 218 1.53 13.77 7.05
N GLY A 219 0.59 13.60 6.13
CA GLY A 219 -0.48 12.60 6.22
C GLY A 219 0.05 11.18 6.37
N ILE A 220 1.00 10.78 5.51
CA ILE A 220 1.64 9.45 5.57
C ILE A 220 2.36 9.28 6.92
N SER A 221 3.02 10.34 7.40
CA SER A 221 3.69 10.34 8.70
C SER A 221 2.71 10.16 9.86
N ARG A 222 1.50 10.74 9.79
CA ARG A 222 0.44 10.55 10.79
C ARG A 222 -0.10 9.13 10.77
N ILE A 223 -0.39 8.54 9.61
CA ILE A 223 -0.81 7.13 9.50
C ILE A 223 0.23 6.20 10.14
N HIS A 224 1.51 6.36 9.78
CA HIS A 224 2.57 5.55 10.36
C HIS A 224 2.69 5.73 11.88
N ARG A 225 2.56 6.97 12.37
CA ARG A 225 2.57 7.25 13.81
C ARG A 225 1.40 6.58 14.52
N CYS A 226 0.18 6.74 14.00
CA CYS A 226 -1.05 6.15 14.53
C CYS A 226 -0.93 4.62 14.71
N LEU A 227 -0.35 3.92 13.73
CA LEU A 227 -0.13 2.48 13.78
C LEU A 227 0.99 2.06 14.75
N ARG A 228 2.06 2.86 14.87
CA ARG A 228 3.13 2.61 15.84
C ARG A 228 2.65 2.81 17.28
N GLU A 229 1.90 3.87 17.54
CA GLU A 229 1.29 4.13 18.87
C GLU A 229 0.33 3.01 19.30
N ARG A 230 -0.19 2.24 18.34
CA ARG A 230 -1.03 1.06 18.56
C ARG A 230 -0.27 -0.26 18.60
N GLY A 231 1.06 -0.21 18.61
CA GLY A 231 1.92 -1.38 18.86
C GLY A 231 2.60 -1.97 17.63
N SER A 232 2.49 -1.37 16.44
CA SER A 232 3.26 -1.86 15.30
C SER A 232 4.77 -1.73 15.55
N PRO A 233 5.58 -2.79 15.35
CA PRO A 233 7.02 -2.73 15.56
C PRO A 233 7.75 -2.05 14.39
N PHE A 234 7.06 -1.79 13.28
CA PHE A 234 7.70 -1.28 12.07
C PHE A 234 7.83 0.25 12.08
N PRO A 235 8.96 0.82 11.63
CA PRO A 235 9.08 2.27 11.46
C PRO A 235 8.06 2.85 10.48
N LYS A 236 7.75 2.08 9.42
CA LYS A 236 6.78 2.43 8.37
C LYS A 236 5.75 1.29 8.16
N PRO A 237 4.75 1.13 9.06
CA PRO A 237 3.86 -0.03 9.04
C PRO A 237 3.10 -0.28 7.73
N MET A 238 2.67 0.77 7.01
CA MET A 238 1.96 0.61 5.74
C MET A 238 2.74 -0.20 4.70
N TYR A 239 4.08 -0.14 4.71
CA TYR A 239 4.88 -0.91 3.76
C TYR A 239 4.69 -2.42 3.95
N ALA A 240 4.54 -2.89 5.19
CA ALA A 240 4.25 -4.30 5.48
C ALA A 240 2.98 -4.77 4.76
N LEU A 241 1.92 -3.95 4.78
CA LEU A 241 0.67 -4.25 4.08
C LEU A 241 0.81 -4.14 2.56
N MET A 242 1.49 -3.09 2.07
CA MET A 242 1.68 -2.87 0.63
C MET A 242 2.46 -4.01 -0.04
N PHE A 243 3.34 -4.71 0.68
CA PHE A 243 4.09 -5.85 0.15
C PHE A 243 3.37 -7.20 0.27
N LEU A 244 2.23 -7.31 0.98
CA LEU A 244 1.51 -8.59 1.13
C LEU A 244 1.08 -9.20 -0.22
N PRO A 245 0.64 -8.42 -1.22
CA PRO A 245 0.28 -8.96 -2.53
C PRO A 245 1.44 -9.12 -3.50
N PHE A 246 2.66 -8.74 -3.11
CA PHE A 246 3.78 -8.71 -4.03
C PHE A 246 4.38 -10.10 -4.23
N VAL A 247 3.86 -10.83 -5.21
CA VAL A 247 4.21 -12.24 -5.51
C VAL A 247 5.62 -12.46 -6.06
N THR A 248 6.38 -11.39 -6.30
CA THR A 248 7.81 -11.49 -6.68
C THR A 248 8.73 -11.71 -5.47
N LEU A 249 8.24 -11.40 -4.25
CA LEU A 249 8.94 -11.73 -3.02
C LEU A 249 8.60 -13.17 -2.59
N PRO A 250 9.56 -13.89 -1.98
CA PRO A 250 9.37 -15.29 -1.63
C PRO A 250 8.28 -15.49 -0.54
N ALA A 251 7.97 -16.77 -0.30
CA ALA A 251 7.04 -17.30 0.70
C ALA A 251 5.54 -17.10 0.38
N LEU A 252 4.71 -17.04 1.43
CA LEU A 252 3.25 -16.94 1.32
C LEU A 252 2.83 -15.47 1.12
N ARG A 253 2.00 -15.23 0.11
CA ARG A 253 1.44 -13.92 -0.27
C ARG A 253 -0.07 -14.04 -0.47
N ILE A 254 -0.75 -12.92 -0.66
CA ILE A 254 -2.19 -12.90 -0.96
C ILE A 254 -2.50 -11.95 -2.11
N THR A 255 -3.18 -12.42 -3.15
CA THR A 255 -3.75 -11.56 -4.19
C THR A 255 -5.27 -11.66 -4.14
N ALA A 256 -6.00 -10.87 -4.94
CA ALA A 256 -7.46 -11.01 -5.02
C ALA A 256 -7.91 -12.42 -5.51
N ARG A 257 -6.99 -13.24 -6.03
CA ARG A 257 -7.24 -14.62 -6.46
C ARG A 257 -7.11 -15.64 -5.33
N GLY A 258 -6.54 -15.27 -4.19
CA GLY A 258 -6.31 -16.16 -3.05
C GLY A 258 -4.89 -16.09 -2.50
N LEU A 259 -4.58 -16.97 -1.56
CA LEU A 259 -3.22 -17.15 -1.06
C LEU A 259 -2.33 -17.76 -2.14
N VAL A 260 -1.11 -17.25 -2.26
CA VAL A 260 -0.13 -17.66 -3.25
C VAL A 260 1.13 -18.15 -2.55
N ALA A 261 1.51 -19.38 -2.81
CA ALA A 261 2.85 -19.86 -2.50
C ALA A 261 3.78 -19.39 -3.63
N ALA A 262 4.46 -18.25 -3.40
CA ALA A 262 5.10 -17.47 -4.46
C ALA A 262 6.23 -18.23 -5.17
N LYS A 263 6.98 -19.05 -4.42
CA LYS A 263 8.08 -19.86 -4.95
C LYS A 263 7.57 -20.96 -5.89
N GLU A 264 6.45 -21.58 -5.52
CA GLU A 264 5.78 -22.64 -6.27
C GLU A 264 4.86 -22.11 -7.37
N ARG A 265 4.61 -20.79 -7.40
CA ARG A 265 3.75 -20.09 -8.36
C ARG A 265 2.34 -20.69 -8.45
N ARG A 266 1.78 -21.08 -7.30
CA ARG A 266 0.46 -21.71 -7.22
C ARG A 266 -0.39 -21.10 -6.13
N LEU A 267 -1.71 -21.15 -6.35
CA LEU A 267 -2.68 -20.87 -5.31
C LEU A 267 -2.67 -21.99 -4.27
N VAL A 268 -2.82 -21.62 -3.00
CA VAL A 268 -2.93 -22.54 -1.88
C VAL A 268 -4.20 -22.24 -1.08
N PRO A 269 -4.87 -23.28 -0.53
CA PRO A 269 -6.04 -23.06 0.31
C PRO A 269 -5.64 -22.42 1.66
N LEU A 270 -6.53 -21.61 2.22
CA LEU A 270 -6.38 -21.06 3.57
C LEU A 270 -6.36 -22.17 4.62
N PHE A 271 -7.29 -23.12 4.52
CA PHE A 271 -7.37 -24.27 5.40
C PHE A 271 -6.35 -25.33 5.01
N VAL A 272 -5.71 -25.93 6.01
CA VAL A 272 -4.78 -27.05 5.84
C VAL A 272 -5.49 -28.32 6.31
N GLU A 273 -5.63 -29.29 5.41
CA GLU A 273 -6.12 -30.62 5.79
C GLU A 273 -5.13 -31.29 6.75
N GLY A 274 -5.66 -31.91 7.78
CA GLY A 274 -4.90 -32.59 8.84
C GLY A 274 -4.35 -33.93 8.42
#